data_AF-A0A101VUA1-F1
#
_entry.id   AF-A0A101VUA1-F1
#
_cell.length_a   1.000
_cell.length_b   1.000
_cell.length_c   1.000
_cell.angle_alpha   90.00
_cell.angle_beta   90.00
_cell.angle_gamma   90.00
#
_symmetry.space_group_name_H-M   'P 1'
#
loop_
_entity.id
_entity.type
_entity.pdbx_description
1 polymer ?
#
loop_
_entity_poly.entity_id
_entity_poly.type
_entity_poly.pdbx_seq_one_letter_code
_entity_poly.pdbx_strand_id
1 'polypeptide(L)'
;MKKILILFLILTALGKLNAQDEKDLYKQLTSSNMLQAISVTVGGDFIVNGSFGAMAAQRVDNFITQLAMQFQKESSIVVNAVPSEDDKTKEIKTFPLRDITLRRANGTKLNVDLMKFRMTGDFKYNPFLMNDDVIIFPNYNKINNYVEIIGGVNKPTSFQFVEGDKLSDAILFAGGLNLAYENITTAEISRIKSDGSEEIISVPLNSEFNLQRGDRIKVQFSENYKQSYKILVLGEVITPGYQFVVKDGTPLKTVIEKAGGFQENADLKNAIIIRYNTGVNKIISDFVNLHGKKENKDLLKLLISDRQELTSMNRLSNLTEEDSFYFFIDNYLRITKEEKLVDFIQLTDPNSEASKFLIKDGDLIIVPQFLNKVYVFGQIPNPGYIEYNNDKDLTYYVDKSGGLTENSKDYDEVILIKGDSREWITGDNAKGKIEPGDFVYVPKDPPRTFSWYLNRVSLSAGIIGSVATVILLINQFGK
;
A
#
# COMPACT_ATOMS: atom_id res chain seq x y z
N MET A 1 46.04 48.76 -8.07
CA MET A 1 45.15 48.54 -6.91
C MET A 1 44.09 49.65 -6.68
N LYS A 2 44.29 50.91 -7.09
CA LYS A 2 43.30 52.00 -6.85
C LYS A 2 42.02 51.97 -7.69
N LYS A 3 41.95 51.23 -8.81
CA LYS A 3 40.72 51.12 -9.64
C LYS A 3 39.74 50.03 -9.18
N ILE A 4 40.17 49.06 -8.37
CA ILE A 4 39.30 47.98 -7.85
C ILE A 4 38.54 48.44 -6.58
N LEU A 5 39.13 49.36 -5.80
CA LEU A 5 38.49 49.87 -4.57
C LEU A 5 37.29 50.80 -4.86
N ILE A 6 37.30 51.53 -5.97
CA ILE A 6 36.21 52.46 -6.34
C ILE A 6 34.99 51.68 -6.88
N LEU A 7 35.21 50.56 -7.59
CA LEU A 7 34.12 49.73 -8.08
C LEU A 7 33.40 49.00 -6.93
N PHE A 8 34.11 48.64 -5.85
CA PHE A 8 33.52 48.02 -4.66
C PHE A 8 32.71 49.02 -3.80
N LEU A 9 33.12 50.30 -3.79
CA LEU A 9 32.39 51.38 -3.10
C LEU A 9 31.13 51.82 -3.85
N ILE A 10 31.11 51.74 -5.17
CA ILE A 10 29.90 52.03 -5.97
C ILE A 10 28.90 50.86 -5.92
N LEU A 11 29.37 49.60 -5.88
CA LEU A 11 28.48 48.43 -5.72
C LEU A 11 27.81 48.37 -4.34
N THR A 12 28.47 48.87 -3.30
CA THR A 12 27.91 48.94 -1.93
C THR A 12 26.97 50.12 -1.74
N ALA A 13 27.11 51.19 -2.52
CA ALA A 13 26.17 52.32 -2.53
C ALA A 13 24.88 52.00 -3.31
N LEU A 14 24.97 51.25 -4.42
CA LEU A 14 23.78 50.81 -5.18
C LEU A 14 22.98 49.70 -4.48
N GLY A 15 23.60 48.92 -3.60
CA GLY A 15 22.91 47.90 -2.79
C GLY A 15 22.09 48.44 -1.61
N LYS A 16 22.19 49.74 -1.29
CA LYS A 16 21.48 50.35 -0.15
C LYS A 16 20.28 51.23 -0.54
N LEU A 17 20.08 51.51 -1.83
CA LEU A 17 18.99 52.38 -2.30
C LEU A 17 17.70 51.63 -2.67
N ASN A 18 17.72 50.32 -2.89
CA ASN A 18 16.53 49.57 -3.34
C ASN A 18 15.70 48.91 -2.22
N ALA A 19 16.16 48.89 -0.96
CA ALA A 19 15.41 48.23 0.13
C ALA A 19 14.54 49.18 0.96
N GLN A 20 14.79 50.49 0.86
CA GLN A 20 14.11 51.50 1.66
C GLN A 20 12.88 52.07 0.93
N ASP A 21 13.01 52.33 -0.38
CA ASP A 21 11.89 52.74 -1.23
C ASP A 21 10.83 51.63 -1.40
N GLU A 22 11.24 50.36 -1.44
CA GLU A 22 10.28 49.24 -1.51
C GLU A 22 9.45 49.10 -0.22
N LYS A 23 10.08 49.36 0.95
CA LYS A 23 9.39 49.36 2.26
C LYS A 23 8.46 50.54 2.41
N ASP A 24 8.82 51.71 1.89
CA ASP A 24 7.98 52.89 1.94
C ASP A 24 6.83 52.81 0.91
N LEU A 25 7.05 52.19 -0.25
CA LEU A 25 6.00 51.84 -1.21
C LEU A 25 5.05 50.77 -0.67
N TYR A 26 5.56 49.74 0.02
CA TYR A 26 4.74 48.76 0.74
C TYR A 26 3.95 49.40 1.89
N LYS A 27 4.56 50.35 2.62
CA LYS A 27 3.88 51.12 3.67
C LYS A 27 2.80 52.03 3.09
N GLN A 28 3.03 52.68 1.94
CA GLN A 28 2.03 53.50 1.27
C GLN A 28 0.88 52.66 0.69
N LEU A 29 1.17 51.49 0.09
CA LEU A 29 0.16 50.56 -0.42
C LEU A 29 -0.67 49.90 0.69
N THR A 30 -0.09 49.70 1.88
CA THR A 30 -0.80 49.15 3.06
C THR A 30 -1.54 50.21 3.89
N SER A 31 -1.22 51.50 3.75
CA SER A 31 -1.88 52.58 4.49
C SER A 31 -3.02 53.26 3.71
N SER A 32 -3.13 53.06 2.40
CA SER A 32 -4.17 53.71 1.58
C SER A 32 -5.45 52.89 1.37
N ASN A 33 -5.56 51.68 1.92
CA ASN A 33 -6.80 50.92 2.01
C ASN A 33 -6.82 50.18 3.36
N MET A 34 -7.00 50.92 4.47
CA MET A 34 -7.43 50.30 5.72
C MET A 34 -8.84 49.74 5.50
N LEU A 35 -8.90 48.49 5.02
CA LEU A 35 -10.08 47.64 5.18
C LEU A 35 -10.41 47.69 6.67
N GLN A 36 -11.59 48.23 7.00
CA GLN A 36 -12.02 48.34 8.39
C GLN A 36 -11.96 46.95 9.02
N ALA A 37 -11.08 46.80 10.01
CA ALA A 37 -11.01 45.60 10.80
C ALA A 37 -12.25 45.55 11.69
N ILE A 38 -12.99 44.45 11.60
CA ILE A 38 -14.13 44.15 12.46
C ILE A 38 -13.72 43.10 13.49
N SER A 39 -14.40 43.07 14.62
CA SER A 39 -14.23 42.02 15.63
C SER A 39 -15.28 40.91 15.41
N VAL A 40 -14.85 39.65 15.40
CA VAL A 40 -15.73 38.48 15.28
C VAL A 40 -15.36 37.49 16.37
N THR A 41 -16.36 36.99 17.09
CA THR A 41 -16.17 35.98 18.14
C THR A 41 -16.46 34.59 17.60
N VAL A 42 -15.57 33.64 17.88
CA VAL A 42 -15.75 32.22 17.59
C VAL A 42 -15.91 31.46 18.90
N GLY A 43 -16.93 30.62 18.99
CA GLY A 43 -17.18 29.75 20.13
C GLY A 43 -17.77 28.40 19.72
N GLY A 44 -17.95 27.54 20.72
CA GLY A 44 -18.45 26.18 20.51
C GLY A 44 -17.32 25.18 20.21
N ASP A 45 -17.64 24.15 19.42
CA ASP A 45 -16.71 23.07 19.08
C ASP A 45 -15.85 23.40 17.86
N PHE A 46 -14.97 24.39 18.04
CA PHE A 46 -13.98 24.79 17.05
C PHE A 46 -12.57 24.64 17.62
N ILE A 47 -11.56 24.63 16.72
CA ILE A 47 -10.16 24.39 17.10
C ILE A 47 -9.68 25.43 18.13
N VAL A 48 -10.18 26.67 18.06
CA VAL A 48 -9.85 27.78 18.95
C VAL A 48 -11.07 28.66 19.23
N ASN A 49 -11.27 29.07 20.48
CA ASN A 49 -12.38 29.97 20.85
C ASN A 49 -11.84 31.33 21.29
N GLY A 50 -12.57 32.40 21.01
CA GLY A 50 -12.17 33.77 21.34
C GLY A 50 -12.64 34.81 20.32
N SER A 51 -12.23 36.06 20.48
CA SER A 51 -12.51 37.15 19.54
C SER A 51 -11.29 37.43 18.68
N PHE A 52 -11.50 37.54 17.36
CA PHE A 52 -10.45 37.72 16.38
C PHE A 52 -10.82 38.86 15.41
N GLY A 53 -9.79 39.51 14.87
CA GLY A 53 -9.96 40.49 13.81
C GLY A 53 -10.32 39.83 12.49
N ALA A 54 -11.31 40.38 11.78
CA ALA A 54 -11.71 39.99 10.44
C ALA A 54 -11.81 41.23 9.53
N MET A 55 -11.82 41.04 8.21
CA MET A 55 -12.05 42.14 7.28
C MET A 55 -13.55 42.39 7.13
N ALA A 56 -14.00 43.65 7.05
CA ALA A 56 -15.43 43.99 6.93
C ALA A 56 -16.17 43.34 5.75
N ALA A 57 -15.46 42.95 4.68
CA ALA A 57 -16.02 42.27 3.51
C ALA A 57 -15.77 40.74 3.51
N GLN A 58 -15.30 40.17 4.63
CA GLN A 58 -14.97 38.75 4.73
C GLN A 58 -16.22 37.90 4.93
N ARG A 59 -16.23 36.70 4.35
CA ARG A 59 -17.28 35.68 4.58
C ARG A 59 -16.84 34.65 5.61
N VAL A 60 -17.81 33.97 6.22
CA VAL A 60 -17.57 32.99 7.28
C VAL A 60 -16.56 31.92 6.87
N ASP A 61 -16.73 31.28 5.70
CA ASP A 61 -15.85 30.20 5.23
C ASP A 61 -14.38 30.63 5.11
N ASN A 62 -14.14 31.82 4.56
CA ASN A 62 -12.78 32.33 4.38
C ASN A 62 -12.12 32.63 5.73
N PHE A 63 -12.87 33.28 6.64
CA PHE A 63 -12.40 33.61 7.98
C PHE A 63 -12.06 32.36 8.80
N ILE A 64 -12.99 31.40 8.90
CA ILE A 64 -12.78 30.18 9.69
C ILE A 64 -11.69 29.28 9.10
N THR A 65 -11.54 29.24 7.77
CA THR A 65 -10.48 28.47 7.11
C THR A 65 -9.11 29.08 7.38
N GLN A 66 -8.97 30.41 7.27
CA GLN A 66 -7.73 31.10 7.61
C GLN A 66 -7.36 30.90 9.08
N LEU A 67 -8.34 31.04 9.97
CA LEU A 67 -8.16 30.83 11.40
C LEU A 67 -7.70 29.38 11.69
N ALA A 68 -8.39 28.38 11.14
CA ALA A 68 -7.99 26.98 11.31
C ALA A 68 -6.56 26.70 10.80
N MET A 69 -6.21 27.20 9.61
CA MET A 69 -4.87 27.02 9.04
C MET A 69 -3.77 27.67 9.89
N GLN A 70 -4.02 28.88 10.42
CA GLN A 70 -3.08 29.58 11.28
C GLN A 70 -2.75 28.74 12.53
N PHE A 71 -3.78 28.26 13.23
CA PHE A 71 -3.59 27.48 14.46
C PHE A 71 -3.02 26.07 14.21
N GLN A 72 -3.32 25.44 13.07
CA GLN A 72 -2.70 24.17 12.68
C GLN A 72 -1.20 24.33 12.41
N LYS A 73 -0.80 25.44 11.76
CA LYS A 73 0.61 25.74 11.50
C LYS A 73 1.38 26.03 12.80
N GLU A 74 0.80 26.83 13.69
CA GLU A 74 1.39 27.12 15.01
C GLU A 74 1.55 25.87 15.87
N SER A 75 0.56 24.96 15.85
CA SER A 75 0.64 23.66 16.53
C SER A 75 1.73 22.75 15.93
N SER A 76 2.00 22.85 14.63
CA SER A 76 3.03 22.06 13.96
C SER A 76 4.46 22.56 14.29
N ILE A 77 4.62 23.85 14.57
CA ILE A 77 5.92 24.45 14.92
C ILE A 77 6.35 24.05 16.34
N VAL A 78 5.41 23.91 17.28
CA VAL A 78 5.70 23.49 18.66
C VAL A 78 6.14 22.02 18.76
N VAL A 79 5.69 21.15 17.83
CA VAL A 79 5.99 19.71 17.88
C VAL A 79 7.32 19.32 17.21
N ASN A 80 7.91 20.20 16.41
CA ASN A 80 9.25 19.95 15.85
C ASN A 80 10.40 20.06 16.89
N ALA A 81 10.08 20.38 18.16
CA ALA A 81 11.07 20.46 19.24
C ALA A 81 11.22 19.17 20.08
N VAL A 82 10.25 18.23 20.02
CA VAL A 82 10.34 16.95 20.75
C VAL A 82 9.57 15.86 19.97
N PRO A 83 10.25 14.90 19.32
CA PRO A 83 9.59 13.71 18.81
C PRO A 83 9.37 12.73 19.97
N SER A 84 8.13 12.58 20.43
CA SER A 84 7.73 11.48 21.32
C SER A 84 7.04 10.37 20.50
N GLU A 85 7.18 9.12 20.93
CA GLU A 85 6.64 7.92 20.25
C GLU A 85 5.09 7.87 20.16
N ASP A 86 4.38 8.80 20.80
CA ASP A 86 2.92 8.95 20.73
C ASP A 86 2.42 9.73 19.50
N ASP A 87 3.30 10.07 18.55
CA ASP A 87 2.96 10.81 17.32
C ASP A 87 2.03 10.05 16.34
N LYS A 88 1.49 8.87 16.74
CA LYS A 88 0.61 8.02 15.94
C LYS A 88 -0.87 8.39 16.00
N THR A 89 -1.28 9.38 16.81
CA THR A 89 -2.65 9.91 16.79
C THR A 89 -2.68 11.44 16.88
N LYS A 90 -2.01 12.13 15.96
CA LYS A 90 -2.42 13.50 15.63
C LYS A 90 -3.72 13.42 14.82
N GLU A 91 -4.84 13.19 15.49
CA GLU A 91 -6.14 13.57 14.90
C GLU A 91 -6.04 15.05 14.56
N ILE A 92 -6.01 15.37 13.25
CA ILE A 92 -6.30 16.71 12.79
C ILE A 92 -7.66 17.02 13.41
N LYS A 93 -7.72 17.90 14.42
CA LYS A 93 -8.97 18.24 15.09
C LYS A 93 -9.98 18.62 14.02
N THR A 94 -10.94 17.73 13.81
CA THR A 94 -12.01 17.92 12.84
C THR A 94 -13.08 18.74 13.55
N PHE A 95 -13.50 19.83 12.91
CA PHE A 95 -14.55 20.69 13.42
C PHE A 95 -15.81 20.55 12.54
N PRO A 96 -17.00 20.88 13.06
CA PRO A 96 -18.22 20.83 12.26
C PRO A 96 -18.15 21.83 11.11
N LEU A 97 -18.58 21.40 9.93
CA LEU A 97 -18.77 22.29 8.77
C LEU A 97 -20.25 22.63 8.54
N ARG A 98 -21.14 22.14 9.41
CA ARG A 98 -22.60 22.21 9.26
C ARG A 98 -23.26 22.60 10.56
N ASP A 99 -24.50 23.08 10.47
CA ASP A 99 -25.30 23.52 11.63
C ASP A 99 -24.58 24.60 12.46
N ILE A 100 -23.79 25.44 11.78
CA ILE A 100 -23.04 26.54 12.41
C ILE A 100 -24.01 27.71 12.55
N THR A 101 -24.07 28.31 13.74
CA THR A 101 -24.91 29.48 13.97
C THR A 101 -24.07 30.75 13.90
N LEU A 102 -24.45 31.70 13.03
CA LEU A 102 -23.93 33.06 13.05
C LEU A 102 -24.95 33.98 13.73
N ARG A 103 -24.60 34.55 14.88
CA ARG A 103 -25.43 35.50 15.62
C ARG A 103 -24.89 36.91 15.42
N ARG A 104 -25.73 37.79 14.87
CA ARG A 104 -25.45 39.22 14.70
C ARG A 104 -25.56 39.97 16.02
N ALA A 105 -24.93 41.15 16.10
CA ALA A 105 -25.04 42.06 17.25
C ALA A 105 -26.50 42.45 17.58
N ASN A 106 -27.35 42.57 16.56
CA ASN A 106 -28.78 42.88 16.73
C ASN A 106 -29.64 41.68 17.20
N GLY A 107 -29.02 40.52 17.47
CA GLY A 107 -29.70 39.29 17.88
C GLY A 107 -30.18 38.38 16.75
N THR A 108 -30.07 38.80 15.49
CA THR A 108 -30.45 37.98 14.32
C THR A 108 -29.58 36.72 14.26
N LYS A 109 -30.21 35.57 14.01
CA LYS A 109 -29.52 34.28 13.83
C LYS A 109 -29.57 33.86 12.37
N LEU A 110 -28.43 33.47 11.82
CA LEU A 110 -28.30 32.91 10.48
C LEU A 110 -27.72 31.50 10.60
N ASN A 111 -28.28 30.56 9.83
CA ASN A 111 -27.72 29.22 9.69
C ASN A 111 -26.59 29.23 8.65
N VAL A 112 -25.48 28.61 8.98
CA VAL A 112 -24.28 28.51 8.15
C VAL A 112 -23.99 27.03 7.90
N ASP A 113 -23.93 26.64 6.63
CA ASP A 113 -23.60 25.27 6.21
C ASP A 113 -22.45 25.33 5.19
N LEU A 114 -21.23 25.32 5.71
CA LEU A 114 -20.01 25.45 4.91
C LEU A 114 -19.79 24.23 4.03
N MET A 115 -20.28 23.05 4.43
CA MET A 115 -20.25 21.86 3.58
C MET A 115 -21.14 22.05 2.35
N LYS A 116 -22.41 22.48 2.52
CA LYS A 116 -23.29 22.79 1.38
C LYS A 116 -22.71 23.93 0.53
N PHE A 117 -22.18 24.99 1.14
CA PHE A 117 -21.52 26.08 0.40
C PHE A 117 -20.39 25.55 -0.49
N ARG A 118 -19.47 24.75 0.05
CA ARG A 118 -18.30 24.24 -0.69
C ARG A 118 -18.67 23.31 -1.84
N MET A 119 -19.83 22.67 -1.77
CA MET A 119 -20.30 21.74 -2.81
C MET A 119 -21.21 22.39 -3.85
N THR A 120 -21.97 23.41 -3.47
CA THR A 120 -22.97 24.06 -4.35
C THR A 120 -22.55 25.44 -4.84
N GLY A 121 -21.62 26.09 -4.16
CA GLY A 121 -21.30 27.51 -4.36
C GLY A 121 -22.42 28.47 -3.91
N ASP A 122 -23.47 27.97 -3.26
CA ASP A 122 -24.60 28.80 -2.84
C ASP A 122 -24.22 29.66 -1.62
N PHE A 123 -24.06 30.96 -1.88
CA PHE A 123 -23.65 31.94 -0.88
C PHE A 123 -24.66 32.16 0.24
N LYS A 124 -25.89 31.65 0.14
CA LYS A 124 -26.84 31.70 1.26
C LYS A 124 -26.32 30.96 2.50
N TYR A 125 -25.50 29.94 2.29
CA TYR A 125 -24.89 29.14 3.35
C TYR A 125 -23.56 29.72 3.88
N ASN A 126 -23.05 30.79 3.27
CA ASN A 126 -21.77 31.40 3.63
C ASN A 126 -21.91 32.93 3.70
N PRO A 127 -22.64 33.48 4.69
CA PRO A 127 -22.91 34.92 4.79
C PRO A 127 -21.64 35.75 5.00
N PHE A 128 -21.74 37.06 4.72
CA PHE A 128 -20.71 38.04 5.11
C PHE A 128 -20.70 38.24 6.62
N LEU A 129 -19.51 38.47 7.16
CA LEU A 129 -19.29 38.86 8.55
C LEU A 129 -19.59 40.34 8.75
N MET A 130 -20.04 40.67 9.95
CA MET A 130 -20.27 42.02 10.45
C MET A 130 -19.58 42.20 11.80
N ASN A 131 -19.39 43.45 12.21
CA ASN A 131 -18.80 43.71 13.52
C ASN A 131 -19.64 43.11 14.65
N ASP A 132 -18.94 42.54 15.62
CA ASP A 132 -19.47 41.85 16.80
C ASP A 132 -20.32 40.61 16.49
N ASP A 133 -20.14 40.03 15.30
CA ASP A 133 -20.70 38.72 14.99
C ASP A 133 -20.15 37.64 15.91
N VAL A 134 -20.99 36.68 16.27
CA VAL A 134 -20.61 35.49 17.03
C VAL A 134 -20.90 34.24 16.20
N ILE A 135 -19.86 33.53 15.80
CA ILE A 135 -19.93 32.22 15.13
C ILE A 135 -19.89 31.14 16.21
N ILE A 136 -20.91 30.28 16.23
CA ILE A 136 -21.07 29.22 17.22
C ILE A 136 -21.08 27.88 16.49
N PHE A 137 -20.06 27.06 16.75
CA PHE A 137 -19.94 25.70 16.22
C PHE A 137 -20.71 24.71 17.11
N PRO A 138 -21.55 23.84 16.53
CA PRO A 138 -22.30 22.83 17.28
C PRO A 138 -21.35 21.74 17.79
N ASN A 139 -21.79 20.90 18.74
CA ASN A 139 -21.02 19.74 19.16
C ASN A 139 -20.81 18.77 17.98
N TYR A 140 -19.55 18.45 17.70
CA TYR A 140 -19.17 17.55 16.61
C TYR A 140 -19.33 16.08 17.01
N ASN A 141 -20.56 15.58 16.96
CA ASN A 141 -20.85 14.19 17.26
C ASN A 141 -21.15 13.37 16.00
N LYS A 142 -20.09 12.88 15.34
CA LYS A 142 -20.21 11.96 14.20
C LYS A 142 -20.76 10.57 14.54
N ILE A 143 -20.78 10.18 15.80
CA ILE A 143 -21.21 8.83 16.22
C ILE A 143 -22.72 8.78 16.39
N ASN A 144 -23.32 9.82 16.97
CA ASN A 144 -24.75 9.84 17.32
C ASN A 144 -25.55 10.87 16.51
N ASN A 145 -24.91 11.72 15.71
CA ASN A 145 -25.60 12.71 14.87
C ASN A 145 -25.15 12.61 13.41
N TYR A 146 -25.39 11.46 12.78
CA TYR A 146 -24.94 11.21 11.41
C TYR A 146 -26.06 10.75 10.48
N VAL A 147 -25.79 10.87 9.19
CA VAL A 147 -26.39 10.07 8.13
C VAL A 147 -25.24 9.45 7.36
N GLU A 148 -25.41 8.19 6.98
CA GLU A 148 -24.46 7.47 6.14
C GLU A 148 -25.08 7.16 4.79
N ILE A 149 -24.30 7.28 3.71
CA ILE A 149 -24.71 6.93 2.35
C ILE A 149 -23.66 6.06 1.66
N ILE A 150 -24.10 4.91 1.17
CA ILE A 150 -23.29 3.91 0.45
C ILE A 150 -24.01 3.45 -0.83
N GLY A 151 -23.34 2.61 -1.63
CA GLY A 151 -23.91 1.99 -2.82
C GLY A 151 -23.59 2.76 -4.10
N GLY A 152 -24.60 2.99 -4.94
CA GLY A 152 -24.52 3.61 -6.27
C GLY A 152 -24.15 5.10 -6.32
N VAL A 153 -23.18 5.54 -5.50
CA VAL A 153 -22.72 6.93 -5.37
C VAL A 153 -21.23 7.06 -5.67
N ASN A 154 -20.77 8.27 -6.02
CA ASN A 154 -19.37 8.50 -6.40
C ASN A 154 -18.40 8.34 -5.22
N LYS A 155 -18.82 8.75 -4.02
CA LYS A 155 -18.02 8.69 -2.81
C LYS A 155 -18.90 8.30 -1.61
N PRO A 156 -18.93 7.01 -1.23
CA PRO A 156 -19.55 6.58 0.01
C PRO A 156 -19.03 7.40 1.20
N THR A 157 -19.93 7.92 2.03
CA THR A 157 -19.56 8.87 3.09
C THR A 157 -20.55 8.90 4.24
N SER A 158 -20.09 9.39 5.39
CA SER A 158 -20.92 9.69 6.56
C SER A 158 -20.71 11.16 6.92
N PHE A 159 -21.81 11.84 7.22
CA PHE A 159 -21.83 13.27 7.48
C PHE A 159 -22.76 13.62 8.63
N GLN A 160 -22.54 14.78 9.26
CA GLN A 160 -23.37 15.25 10.36
C GLN A 160 -24.77 15.57 9.87
N PHE A 161 -25.78 15.01 10.52
CA PHE A 161 -27.19 15.30 10.24
C PHE A 161 -27.56 16.70 10.74
N VAL A 162 -28.28 17.43 9.90
CA VAL A 162 -28.92 18.72 10.22
C VAL A 162 -30.42 18.59 9.94
N GLU A 163 -31.24 19.12 10.83
CA GLU A 163 -32.69 19.06 10.68
C GLU A 163 -33.14 19.65 9.33
N GLY A 164 -33.98 18.89 8.61
CA GLY A 164 -34.42 19.24 7.27
C GLY A 164 -33.52 18.76 6.12
N ASP A 165 -32.45 18.01 6.41
CA ASP A 165 -31.68 17.32 5.37
C ASP A 165 -32.55 16.33 4.60
N LYS A 166 -32.32 16.27 3.29
CA LYS A 166 -33.05 15.41 2.36
C LYS A 166 -32.15 14.36 1.73
N LEU A 167 -32.76 13.34 1.12
CA LEU A 167 -32.04 12.33 0.33
C LEU A 167 -31.15 12.99 -0.75
N SER A 168 -31.62 14.08 -1.37
CA SER A 168 -30.84 14.86 -2.33
C SER A 168 -29.58 15.49 -1.74
N ASP A 169 -29.60 15.90 -0.45
CA ASP A 169 -28.42 16.41 0.25
C ASP A 169 -27.41 15.28 0.50
N ALA A 170 -27.86 14.08 0.88
CA ALA A 170 -26.98 12.93 1.05
C ALA A 170 -26.29 12.54 -0.27
N ILE A 171 -27.05 12.52 -1.37
CA ILE A 171 -26.51 12.26 -2.72
C ILE A 171 -25.50 13.35 -3.10
N LEU A 172 -25.81 14.63 -2.84
CA LEU A 172 -24.90 15.75 -3.06
C LEU A 172 -23.58 15.51 -2.30
N PHE A 173 -23.64 15.21 -1.00
CA PHE A 173 -22.47 14.98 -0.16
C PHE A 173 -21.65 13.77 -0.57
N ALA A 174 -22.28 12.75 -1.16
CA ALA A 174 -21.61 11.61 -1.77
C ALA A 174 -20.97 11.93 -3.14
N GLY A 175 -20.99 13.19 -3.57
CA GLY A 175 -20.45 13.62 -4.87
C GLY A 175 -21.34 13.26 -6.05
N GLY A 176 -22.63 12.99 -5.82
CA GLY A 176 -23.59 12.55 -6.83
C GLY A 176 -23.64 11.02 -7.00
N LEU A 177 -24.55 10.59 -7.88
CA LEU A 177 -24.70 9.19 -8.26
C LEU A 177 -23.54 8.74 -9.15
N ASN A 178 -23.13 7.49 -9.00
CA ASN A 178 -22.05 6.93 -9.82
C ASN A 178 -22.62 6.32 -11.11
N LEU A 179 -22.47 7.05 -12.21
CA LEU A 179 -22.99 6.68 -13.53
C LEU A 179 -22.27 5.46 -14.17
N ALA A 180 -21.23 4.93 -13.54
CA ALA A 180 -20.64 3.65 -13.93
C ALA A 180 -21.59 2.47 -13.65
N TYR A 181 -22.59 2.66 -12.78
CA TYR A 181 -23.63 1.69 -12.51
C TYR A 181 -24.89 1.93 -13.36
N GLU A 182 -25.63 0.85 -13.60
CA GLU A 182 -26.92 0.88 -14.30
C GLU A 182 -28.09 0.78 -13.31
N ASN A 183 -29.27 1.28 -13.73
CA ASN A 183 -30.52 1.23 -12.97
C ASN A 183 -30.45 1.82 -11.55
N ILE A 184 -29.74 2.94 -11.38
CA ILE A 184 -29.74 3.67 -10.11
C ILE A 184 -31.05 4.47 -9.99
N THR A 185 -32.09 3.85 -9.44
CA THR A 185 -33.44 4.44 -9.35
C THR A 185 -33.95 4.65 -7.94
N THR A 186 -33.50 3.83 -7.00
CA THR A 186 -34.06 3.71 -5.64
C THR A 186 -32.95 3.70 -4.59
N ALA A 187 -33.26 4.20 -3.41
CA ALA A 187 -32.44 4.05 -2.22
C ALA A 187 -33.23 3.26 -1.15
N GLU A 188 -32.54 2.36 -0.46
CA GLU A 188 -33.02 1.77 0.78
C GLU A 188 -32.51 2.59 1.95
N ILE A 189 -33.41 3.03 2.81
CA ILE A 189 -33.09 3.76 4.03
C ILE A 189 -33.38 2.84 5.20
N SER A 190 -32.31 2.45 5.89
CA SER A 190 -32.33 1.68 7.13
C SER A 190 -32.34 2.67 8.30
N ARG A 191 -33.41 2.61 9.10
CA ARG A 191 -33.66 3.50 10.24
C ARG A 191 -33.86 2.69 11.50
N ILE A 192 -33.07 2.98 12.53
CA ILE A 192 -33.27 2.40 13.86
C ILE A 192 -34.26 3.27 14.63
N LYS A 193 -35.39 2.68 15.06
CA LYS A 193 -36.40 3.34 15.88
C LYS A 193 -35.96 3.41 17.35
N SER A 194 -36.65 4.24 18.14
CA SER A 194 -36.37 4.41 19.57
C SER A 194 -36.49 3.13 20.40
N ASP A 195 -37.23 2.13 19.91
CA ASP A 195 -37.36 0.81 20.54
C ASP A 195 -36.24 -0.19 20.14
N GLY A 196 -35.29 0.25 19.30
CA GLY A 196 -34.19 -0.56 18.78
C GLY A 196 -34.54 -1.39 17.54
N SER A 197 -35.79 -1.37 17.07
CA SER A 197 -36.18 -2.06 15.84
C SER A 197 -35.66 -1.33 14.60
N GLU A 198 -35.37 -2.09 13.55
CA GLU A 198 -34.95 -1.54 12.25
C GLU A 198 -36.12 -1.48 11.28
N GLU A 199 -36.31 -0.32 10.67
CA GLU A 199 -37.26 -0.07 9.58
C GLU A 199 -36.49 0.16 8.29
N ILE A 200 -36.85 -0.57 7.23
CA ILE A 200 -36.28 -0.41 5.89
C ILE A 200 -37.31 0.26 5.00
N ILE A 201 -36.97 1.43 4.47
CA ILE A 201 -37.84 2.25 3.63
C ILE A 201 -37.23 2.30 2.23
N SER A 202 -37.97 1.85 1.22
CA SER A 202 -37.56 2.00 -0.18
C SER A 202 -38.07 3.33 -0.73
N VAL A 203 -37.16 4.15 -1.25
CA VAL A 203 -37.41 5.54 -1.62
C VAL A 203 -36.89 5.81 -3.03
N PRO A 204 -37.72 6.34 -3.96
CA PRO A 204 -37.24 6.81 -5.26
C PRO A 204 -36.23 7.96 -5.11
N LEU A 205 -35.13 7.93 -5.87
CA LEU A 205 -34.05 8.93 -5.73
C LEU A 205 -34.46 10.36 -6.10
N ASN A 206 -35.52 10.51 -6.89
CA ASN A 206 -36.08 11.81 -7.29
C ASN A 206 -37.09 12.37 -6.26
N SER A 207 -37.33 11.68 -5.15
CA SER A 207 -38.26 12.13 -4.13
C SER A 207 -37.65 13.14 -3.17
N GLU A 208 -38.47 14.05 -2.64
CA GLU A 208 -38.11 15.01 -1.60
C GLU A 208 -38.18 14.37 -0.20
N PHE A 209 -37.54 13.21 -0.04
CA PHE A 209 -37.58 12.46 1.20
C PHE A 209 -36.73 13.13 2.29
N ASN A 210 -37.34 13.43 3.45
CA ASN A 210 -36.65 13.99 4.60
C ASN A 210 -35.95 12.89 5.39
N LEU A 211 -34.66 13.10 5.64
CA LEU A 211 -33.84 12.20 6.41
C LEU A 211 -34.03 12.43 7.90
N GLN A 212 -33.68 11.42 8.68
CA GLN A 212 -33.62 11.49 10.13
C GLN A 212 -32.22 11.15 10.62
N ARG A 213 -31.93 11.61 11.83
CA ARG A 213 -30.70 11.28 12.54
C ARG A 213 -30.53 9.77 12.62
N GLY A 214 -29.36 9.27 12.21
CA GLY A 214 -28.98 7.87 12.25
C GLY A 214 -29.42 7.06 11.03
N ASP A 215 -30.04 7.69 10.01
CA ASP A 215 -30.41 7.00 8.78
C ASP A 215 -29.16 6.47 8.04
N ARG A 216 -29.24 5.21 7.61
CA ARG A 216 -28.27 4.56 6.74
C ARG A 216 -28.88 4.35 5.36
N ILE A 217 -28.31 5.00 4.37
CA ILE A 217 -28.83 5.04 3.00
C ILE A 217 -27.98 4.12 2.13
N LYS A 218 -28.61 3.16 1.48
CA LYS A 218 -27.99 2.32 0.45
C LYS A 218 -28.66 2.62 -0.89
N VAL A 219 -27.94 3.34 -1.75
CA VAL A 219 -28.40 3.57 -3.12
C VAL A 219 -28.27 2.26 -3.90
N GLN A 220 -29.40 1.73 -4.36
CA GLN A 220 -29.45 0.47 -5.11
C GLN A 220 -28.92 0.68 -6.53
N PHE A 221 -28.27 -0.36 -7.06
CA PHE A 221 -27.74 -0.37 -8.42
C PHE A 221 -27.68 -1.80 -8.95
N SER A 222 -27.68 -1.95 -10.28
CA SER A 222 -27.36 -3.22 -10.95
C SER A 222 -25.85 -3.35 -11.13
N GLU A 223 -25.27 -4.50 -10.77
CA GLU A 223 -23.81 -4.76 -10.74
C GLU A 223 -23.12 -4.86 -12.12
N ASN A 224 -23.61 -4.14 -13.12
CA ASN A 224 -22.89 -3.95 -14.39
C ASN A 224 -21.84 -2.86 -14.18
N TYR A 225 -20.81 -3.16 -13.37
CA TYR A 225 -19.66 -2.27 -13.18
C TYR A 225 -19.00 -2.04 -14.54
N LYS A 226 -19.13 -0.83 -15.09
CA LYS A 226 -18.30 -0.37 -16.23
C LYS A 226 -16.89 -0.01 -15.74
N GLN A 227 -16.25 -0.92 -15.02
CA GLN A 227 -14.89 -0.77 -14.51
C GLN A 227 -13.89 -1.32 -15.53
N SER A 228 -12.75 -0.66 -15.66
CA SER A 228 -11.64 -1.16 -16.46
C SER A 228 -10.93 -2.29 -15.71
N TYR A 229 -11.30 -3.53 -16.00
CA TYR A 229 -10.57 -4.70 -15.52
C TYR A 229 -9.37 -4.97 -16.41
N LYS A 230 -8.18 -5.11 -15.83
CA LYS A 230 -6.94 -5.32 -16.58
C LYS A 230 -5.95 -6.19 -15.81
N ILE A 231 -5.11 -6.87 -16.58
CA ILE A 231 -4.01 -7.70 -16.07
C ILE A 231 -2.71 -7.26 -16.69
N LEU A 232 -1.59 -7.60 -16.08
CA LEU A 232 -0.26 -7.29 -16.61
C LEU A 232 0.35 -8.57 -17.22
N VAL A 233 0.81 -8.50 -18.46
CA VAL A 233 1.55 -9.59 -19.12
C VAL A 233 2.99 -9.12 -19.35
N LEU A 234 3.97 -9.87 -18.85
CA LEU A 234 5.39 -9.54 -18.95
C LEU A 234 6.19 -10.69 -19.58
N GLY A 235 7.35 -10.33 -20.15
CA GLY A 235 8.33 -11.27 -20.70
C GLY A 235 8.15 -11.54 -22.20
N GLU A 236 8.42 -12.77 -22.63
CA GLU A 236 8.50 -13.21 -24.03
C GLU A 236 7.13 -13.41 -24.69
N VAL A 237 6.35 -12.34 -24.71
CA VAL A 237 5.15 -12.19 -25.54
C VAL A 237 5.41 -11.11 -26.60
N ILE A 238 4.64 -11.10 -27.69
CA ILE A 238 4.85 -10.11 -28.77
C ILE A 238 4.61 -8.68 -28.28
N THR A 239 3.55 -8.47 -27.49
CA THR A 239 3.18 -7.16 -26.94
C THR A 239 3.02 -7.23 -25.41
N PRO A 240 4.11 -7.05 -24.65
CA PRO A 240 4.05 -6.98 -23.19
C PRO A 240 3.29 -5.73 -22.72
N GLY A 241 2.64 -5.81 -21.56
CA GLY A 241 1.93 -4.69 -20.94
C GLY A 241 0.54 -5.07 -20.43
N TYR A 242 -0.30 -4.06 -20.22
CA TYR A 242 -1.65 -4.25 -19.70
C TYR A 242 -2.60 -4.79 -20.77
N GLN A 243 -3.34 -5.83 -20.41
CA GLN A 243 -4.40 -6.42 -21.24
C GLN A 243 -5.75 -6.27 -20.53
N PHE A 244 -6.78 -5.83 -21.28
CA PHE A 244 -8.13 -5.70 -20.73
C PHE A 244 -8.82 -7.05 -20.63
N VAL A 245 -9.47 -7.29 -19.49
CA VAL A 245 -10.27 -8.49 -19.19
C VAL A 245 -11.69 -8.09 -18.81
N VAL A 246 -12.58 -9.07 -18.65
CA VAL A 246 -13.95 -8.87 -18.16
C VAL A 246 -14.07 -9.24 -16.68
N LYS A 247 -15.09 -8.72 -15.98
CA LYS A 247 -15.32 -8.90 -14.52
C LYS A 247 -15.22 -10.36 -14.08
N ASP A 248 -15.91 -11.24 -14.81
CA ASP A 248 -16.01 -12.67 -14.45
C ASP A 248 -14.79 -13.49 -14.89
N GLY A 249 -13.79 -12.82 -15.47
CA GLY A 249 -12.55 -13.39 -15.94
C GLY A 249 -12.54 -13.62 -17.46
N THR A 250 -11.35 -13.60 -18.03
CA THR A 250 -11.10 -13.86 -19.45
C THR A 250 -10.25 -15.12 -19.61
N PRO A 251 -10.56 -16.02 -20.55
CA PRO A 251 -9.75 -17.22 -20.78
C PRO A 251 -8.28 -16.85 -21.06
N LEU A 252 -7.34 -17.58 -20.45
CA LEU A 252 -5.89 -17.33 -20.57
C LEU A 252 -5.45 -17.28 -22.03
N LYS A 253 -5.96 -18.18 -22.87
CA LYS A 253 -5.64 -18.18 -24.30
C LYS A 253 -6.00 -16.85 -24.96
N THR A 254 -7.20 -16.32 -24.71
CA THR A 254 -7.64 -15.02 -25.23
C THR A 254 -6.77 -13.87 -24.72
N VAL A 255 -6.30 -13.94 -23.46
CA VAL A 255 -5.37 -12.94 -22.91
C VAL A 255 -4.03 -12.97 -23.64
N ILE A 256 -3.48 -14.16 -23.91
CA ILE A 256 -2.22 -14.32 -24.65
C ILE A 256 -2.39 -13.90 -26.12
N GLU A 257 -3.52 -14.21 -26.76
CA GLU A 257 -3.85 -13.75 -28.11
C GLU A 257 -3.92 -12.22 -28.18
N LYS A 258 -4.50 -11.55 -27.17
CA LYS A 258 -4.49 -10.09 -27.05
C LYS A 258 -3.07 -9.51 -26.87
N ALA A 259 -2.17 -10.26 -26.24
CA ALA A 259 -0.75 -9.93 -26.17
C ALA A 259 0.02 -10.26 -27.48
N GLY A 260 -0.66 -10.72 -28.52
CA GLY A 260 -0.10 -11.09 -29.81
C GLY A 260 0.50 -12.49 -29.89
N GLY A 261 0.39 -13.30 -28.83
CA GLY A 261 1.03 -14.61 -28.73
C GLY A 261 2.41 -14.56 -28.07
N PHE A 262 3.06 -15.73 -28.02
CA PHE A 262 4.40 -15.90 -27.47
C PHE A 262 5.49 -15.61 -28.52
N GLN A 263 6.67 -15.18 -28.07
CA GLN A 263 7.86 -15.15 -28.93
C GLN A 263 8.47 -16.56 -29.08
N GLU A 264 9.33 -16.77 -30.08
CA GLU A 264 9.92 -18.09 -30.36
C GLU A 264 10.78 -18.64 -29.22
N ASN A 265 11.42 -17.75 -28.46
CA ASN A 265 12.28 -18.02 -27.31
C ASN A 265 11.49 -18.00 -25.98
N ALA A 266 10.16 -18.10 -25.98
CA ALA A 266 9.37 -18.08 -24.75
C ALA A 266 9.50 -19.39 -23.96
N ASP A 267 9.79 -19.28 -22.67
CA ASP A 267 9.84 -20.44 -21.77
C ASP A 267 8.44 -20.73 -21.19
N LEU A 268 7.64 -21.44 -21.98
CA LEU A 268 6.28 -21.85 -21.56
C LEU A 268 6.30 -22.80 -20.35
N LYS A 269 7.38 -23.58 -20.17
CA LYS A 269 7.52 -24.50 -19.04
C LYS A 269 7.64 -23.71 -17.72
N ASN A 270 8.26 -22.53 -17.75
CA ASN A 270 8.48 -21.68 -16.58
C ASN A 270 7.58 -20.44 -16.53
N ALA A 271 6.59 -20.35 -17.42
CA ALA A 271 5.56 -19.31 -17.35
C ALA A 271 4.70 -19.46 -16.09
N ILE A 272 4.34 -18.34 -15.47
CA ILE A 272 3.59 -18.31 -14.20
C ILE A 272 2.46 -17.28 -14.24
N ILE A 273 1.44 -17.56 -13.45
CA ILE A 273 0.32 -16.65 -13.17
C ILE A 273 0.35 -16.35 -11.68
N ILE A 274 0.38 -15.07 -11.33
CA ILE A 274 0.29 -14.61 -9.96
C ILE A 274 -1.08 -13.95 -9.79
N ARG A 275 -1.93 -14.50 -8.92
CA ARG A 275 -3.31 -14.01 -8.69
C ARG A 275 -3.31 -12.75 -7.83
N TYR A 276 -4.14 -11.74 -8.14
CA TYR A 276 -4.12 -10.44 -7.44
C TYR A 276 -4.20 -10.53 -5.90
N ASN A 277 -4.87 -11.55 -5.38
CA ASN A 277 -5.07 -11.77 -3.95
C ASN A 277 -3.88 -12.44 -3.24
N THR A 278 -2.86 -12.91 -3.96
CA THR A 278 -1.62 -13.39 -3.32
C THR A 278 -0.83 -12.17 -2.89
N GLY A 279 -0.29 -12.16 -1.67
CA GLY A 279 0.44 -11.00 -1.09
C GLY A 279 1.53 -10.44 -2.01
N VAL A 280 2.03 -11.25 -2.94
CA VAL A 280 2.98 -10.94 -4.02
C VAL A 280 2.50 -9.83 -4.96
N ASN A 281 1.21 -9.77 -5.33
CA ASN A 281 0.73 -8.76 -6.28
C ASN A 281 0.60 -7.36 -5.69
N LYS A 282 0.38 -7.25 -4.37
CA LYS A 282 0.49 -5.97 -3.68
C LYS A 282 1.93 -5.45 -3.73
N ILE A 283 2.93 -6.32 -3.59
CA ILE A 283 4.35 -5.98 -3.74
C ILE A 283 4.66 -5.50 -5.16
N ILE A 284 4.14 -6.18 -6.19
CA ILE A 284 4.43 -5.84 -7.59
C ILE A 284 3.69 -4.59 -8.06
N SER A 285 2.41 -4.43 -7.70
CA SER A 285 1.65 -3.20 -7.99
C SER A 285 2.27 -1.99 -7.30
N ASP A 286 2.74 -2.15 -6.06
CA ASP A 286 3.50 -1.11 -5.37
C ASP A 286 4.84 -0.87 -6.07
N PHE A 287 5.59 -1.89 -6.48
CA PHE A 287 6.88 -1.75 -7.20
C PHE A 287 6.75 -1.01 -8.54
N VAL A 288 5.73 -1.36 -9.34
CA VAL A 288 5.42 -0.70 -10.62
C VAL A 288 4.99 0.75 -10.41
N ASN A 289 4.21 1.03 -9.35
CA ASN A 289 3.82 2.40 -8.99
C ASN A 289 4.98 3.21 -8.36
N LEU A 290 5.91 2.54 -7.67
CA LEU A 290 7.06 3.12 -6.97
C LEU A 290 8.17 3.58 -7.91
N HIS A 291 8.32 2.97 -9.09
CA HIS A 291 9.26 3.47 -10.10
C HIS A 291 8.87 4.86 -10.67
N GLY A 292 7.73 5.42 -10.25
CA GLY A 292 7.35 6.81 -10.51
C GLY A 292 7.59 7.82 -9.36
N LYS A 293 7.81 7.41 -8.11
CA LYS A 293 7.97 8.33 -6.96
C LYS A 293 8.89 7.80 -5.86
N LYS A 294 9.94 8.58 -5.55
CA LYS A 294 10.82 8.43 -4.39
C LYS A 294 10.02 8.58 -3.08
N GLU A 295 9.93 7.51 -2.28
CA GLU A 295 10.40 7.44 -0.88
C GLU A 295 9.96 6.12 -0.22
N ASN A 296 10.88 5.51 0.51
CA ASN A 296 10.97 4.07 0.69
C ASN A 296 10.90 3.69 2.19
N LYS A 297 9.70 3.58 2.76
CA LYS A 297 9.49 3.08 4.14
C LYS A 297 8.35 2.07 4.32
N ASP A 298 7.44 1.93 3.36
CA ASP A 298 6.28 1.04 3.49
C ASP A 298 6.49 -0.37 2.91
N LEU A 299 7.52 -0.58 2.08
CA LEU A 299 7.90 -1.92 1.56
C LEU A 299 8.27 -2.91 2.69
N LEU A 300 8.75 -2.41 3.84
CA LEU A 300 9.06 -3.20 5.03
C LEU A 300 7.81 -3.67 5.79
N LYS A 301 6.65 -3.02 5.61
CA LYS A 301 5.39 -3.38 6.28
C LYS A 301 4.63 -4.49 5.56
N LEU A 302 4.84 -4.65 4.25
CA LEU A 302 4.19 -5.69 3.44
C LEU A 302 4.78 -7.08 3.68
N LEU A 303 6.04 -7.17 4.11
CA LEU A 303 6.67 -8.44 4.49
C LEU A 303 6.08 -9.06 5.78
N ILE A 304 5.16 -8.37 6.45
CA ILE A 304 4.72 -8.68 7.82
C ILE A 304 3.51 -9.65 7.85
N SER A 305 2.69 -9.77 6.80
CA SER A 305 1.56 -10.71 6.78
C SER A 305 2.01 -12.17 6.61
N ASP A 306 2.88 -12.43 5.63
CA ASP A 306 3.41 -13.78 5.37
C ASP A 306 4.28 -14.26 6.55
N ARG A 307 4.90 -13.31 7.26
CA ARG A 307 5.58 -13.57 8.54
C ARG A 307 4.63 -14.13 9.60
N GLN A 308 3.35 -13.78 9.67
CA GLN A 308 2.46 -14.29 10.74
C GLN A 308 2.11 -15.76 10.57
N GLU A 309 1.85 -16.20 9.34
CA GLU A 309 1.59 -17.60 9.03
C GLU A 309 2.86 -18.45 9.17
N LEU A 310 3.98 -17.98 8.61
CA LEU A 310 5.30 -18.60 8.78
C LEU A 310 5.74 -18.63 10.26
N THR A 311 5.42 -17.60 11.05
CA THR A 311 5.69 -17.56 12.50
C THR A 311 4.79 -18.51 13.26
N SER A 312 3.53 -18.70 12.83
CA SER A 312 2.60 -19.65 13.43
C SER A 312 3.00 -21.09 13.14
N MET A 313 3.47 -21.38 11.91
CA MET A 313 4.04 -22.68 11.52
C MET A 313 5.35 -22.97 12.27
N ASN A 314 6.26 -21.98 12.39
CA ASN A 314 7.47 -22.09 13.19
C ASN A 314 7.16 -22.40 14.66
N ARG A 315 6.19 -21.71 15.27
CA ARG A 315 5.78 -21.91 16.67
C ARG A 315 5.18 -23.29 16.94
N LEU A 316 4.65 -23.96 15.92
CA LEU A 316 4.05 -25.30 16.01
C LEU A 316 5.03 -26.42 15.62
N SER A 317 6.27 -26.06 15.26
CA SER A 317 7.30 -26.99 14.79
C SER A 317 8.39 -27.22 15.85
N ASN A 318 9.00 -28.43 15.87
CA ASN A 318 10.15 -28.75 16.72
C ASN A 318 11.49 -28.41 16.02
N LEU A 319 11.55 -27.30 15.30
CA LEU A 319 12.73 -26.91 14.51
C LEU A 319 13.76 -26.19 15.39
N THR A 320 15.04 -26.46 15.17
CA THR A 320 16.13 -25.70 15.80
C THR A 320 16.24 -24.30 15.17
N GLU A 321 16.98 -23.38 15.79
CA GLU A 321 17.16 -22.00 15.28
C GLU A 321 17.83 -21.99 13.89
N GLU A 322 18.75 -22.93 13.65
CA GLU A 322 19.42 -23.14 12.36
C GLU A 322 18.44 -23.69 11.31
N ASP A 323 17.60 -24.66 11.68
CA ASP A 323 16.57 -25.24 10.81
C ASP A 323 15.43 -24.26 10.51
N SER A 324 15.14 -23.32 11.42
CA SER A 324 14.10 -22.31 11.26
C SER A 324 14.41 -21.31 10.13
N PHE A 325 15.70 -21.01 9.92
CA PHE A 325 16.12 -20.16 8.81
C PHE A 325 15.98 -20.89 7.47
N TYR A 326 16.42 -22.15 7.39
CA TYR A 326 16.24 -22.98 6.20
C TYR A 326 14.76 -23.22 5.88
N PHE A 327 13.95 -23.52 6.91
CA PHE A 327 12.51 -23.66 6.79
C PHE A 327 11.86 -22.37 6.29
N PHE A 328 12.26 -21.21 6.81
CA PHE A 328 11.72 -19.92 6.35
C PHE A 328 12.05 -19.64 4.89
N ILE A 329 13.29 -19.88 4.45
CA ILE A 329 13.69 -19.68 3.06
C ILE A 329 13.04 -20.70 2.13
N ASP A 330 13.02 -21.98 2.50
CA ASP A 330 12.40 -23.05 1.72
C ASP A 330 10.89 -22.81 1.59
N ASN A 331 10.20 -22.44 2.68
CA ASN A 331 8.79 -22.07 2.60
C ASN A 331 8.57 -20.77 1.83
N TYR A 332 9.41 -19.74 1.96
CA TYR A 332 9.25 -18.52 1.18
C TYR A 332 9.38 -18.79 -0.33
N LEU A 333 10.34 -19.63 -0.73
CA LEU A 333 10.52 -20.08 -2.12
C LEU A 333 9.38 -21.02 -2.60
N ARG A 334 8.67 -21.70 -1.68
CA ARG A 334 7.51 -22.55 -1.97
C ARG A 334 6.17 -21.83 -1.91
N ILE A 335 6.01 -20.81 -1.07
CA ILE A 335 4.76 -20.05 -0.86
C ILE A 335 4.61 -18.97 -1.94
N THR A 336 5.72 -18.37 -2.38
CA THR A 336 5.72 -17.56 -3.63
C THR A 336 5.31 -18.38 -4.87
N LYS A 337 5.15 -19.70 -4.71
CA LYS A 337 4.77 -20.69 -5.72
C LYS A 337 3.32 -21.19 -5.60
N GLU A 338 2.41 -20.51 -4.90
CA GLU A 338 1.00 -20.61 -5.31
C GLU A 338 0.89 -20.02 -6.72
N GLU A 339 0.74 -20.74 -7.83
CA GLU A 339 0.68 -22.15 -8.21
C GLU A 339 1.20 -22.15 -9.67
N LYS A 340 1.80 -23.24 -10.19
CA LYS A 340 1.69 -23.50 -11.64
C LYS A 340 0.22 -23.86 -11.88
N LEU A 341 -0.66 -22.85 -11.78
CA LEU A 341 -2.11 -22.94 -11.91
C LEU A 341 -2.49 -23.58 -13.24
N VAL A 342 -1.62 -23.36 -14.23
CA VAL A 342 -1.83 -23.69 -15.62
C VAL A 342 -0.51 -24.11 -16.24
N ASP A 343 -0.55 -25.20 -17.02
CA ASP A 343 0.53 -25.58 -17.92
C ASP A 343 0.38 -24.80 -19.24
N PHE A 344 1.25 -23.80 -19.45
CA PHE A 344 1.21 -22.94 -20.62
C PHE A 344 1.55 -23.67 -21.93
N ILE A 345 2.21 -24.84 -21.86
CA ILE A 345 2.47 -25.66 -23.04
C ILE A 345 1.14 -26.13 -23.67
N GLN A 346 0.11 -26.34 -22.84
CA GLN A 346 -1.20 -26.82 -23.30
C GLN A 346 -2.05 -25.73 -23.98
N LEU A 347 -1.57 -24.48 -24.06
CA LEU A 347 -2.27 -23.40 -24.76
C LEU A 347 -2.30 -23.57 -26.29
N THR A 348 -1.49 -24.50 -26.82
CA THR A 348 -1.57 -24.91 -28.23
C THR A 348 -2.88 -25.63 -28.56
N ASP A 349 -3.49 -26.31 -27.59
CA ASP A 349 -4.82 -26.92 -27.73
C ASP A 349 -5.90 -25.94 -27.24
N PRO A 350 -6.78 -25.44 -28.13
CA PRO A 350 -7.87 -24.55 -27.74
C PRO A 350 -8.83 -25.15 -26.70
N ASN A 351 -8.91 -26.47 -26.60
CA ASN A 351 -9.85 -27.17 -25.72
C ASN A 351 -9.26 -27.59 -24.38
N SER A 352 -7.97 -27.35 -24.13
CA SER A 352 -7.31 -27.68 -22.87
C SER A 352 -7.88 -26.89 -21.69
N GLU A 353 -7.74 -27.44 -20.49
CA GLU A 353 -8.09 -26.72 -19.26
C GLU A 353 -7.25 -25.44 -19.10
N ALA A 354 -6.00 -25.47 -19.57
CA ALA A 354 -5.12 -24.32 -19.62
C ALA A 354 -5.70 -23.17 -20.46
N SER A 355 -6.23 -23.48 -21.65
CA SER A 355 -6.83 -22.49 -22.55
C SER A 355 -8.09 -21.84 -21.96
N LYS A 356 -8.86 -22.61 -21.18
CA LYS A 356 -10.11 -22.16 -20.55
C LYS A 356 -9.91 -21.48 -19.19
N PHE A 357 -8.72 -21.57 -18.62
CA PHE A 357 -8.43 -21.01 -17.30
C PHE A 357 -8.73 -19.51 -17.25
N LEU A 358 -9.56 -19.10 -16.30
CA LEU A 358 -10.04 -17.72 -16.22
C LEU A 358 -9.04 -16.82 -15.48
N ILE A 359 -8.51 -15.84 -16.20
CA ILE A 359 -7.66 -14.77 -15.69
C ILE A 359 -8.54 -13.61 -15.22
N LYS A 360 -8.31 -13.15 -14.00
CA LYS A 360 -9.14 -12.16 -13.30
C LYS A 360 -8.41 -10.83 -13.17
N ASP A 361 -9.17 -9.78 -12.87
CA ASP A 361 -8.61 -8.44 -12.68
C ASP A 361 -7.44 -8.41 -11.69
N GLY A 362 -6.39 -7.67 -12.05
CA GLY A 362 -5.19 -7.51 -11.23
C GLY A 362 -4.20 -8.68 -11.28
N ASP A 363 -4.50 -9.79 -11.97
CA ASP A 363 -3.54 -10.88 -12.14
C ASP A 363 -2.30 -10.43 -12.93
N LEU A 364 -1.20 -11.14 -12.73
CA LEU A 364 0.06 -10.96 -13.43
C LEU A 364 0.46 -12.26 -14.13
N ILE A 365 0.78 -12.16 -15.41
CA ILE A 365 1.32 -13.25 -16.21
C ILE A 365 2.78 -12.92 -16.51
N ILE A 366 3.69 -13.84 -16.19
CA ILE A 366 5.11 -13.72 -16.53
C ILE A 366 5.47 -14.89 -17.43
N VAL A 367 5.99 -14.59 -18.61
CA VAL A 367 6.51 -15.57 -19.57
C VAL A 367 8.01 -15.36 -19.69
N PRO A 368 8.85 -16.12 -18.99
CA PRO A 368 10.30 -15.93 -19.03
C PRO A 368 10.90 -16.21 -20.41
N GLN A 369 12.13 -15.77 -20.61
CA GLN A 369 12.93 -16.16 -21.76
C GLN A 369 13.53 -17.55 -21.56
N PHE A 370 13.40 -18.40 -22.57
CA PHE A 370 14.10 -19.67 -22.65
C PHE A 370 15.59 -19.41 -22.89
N LEU A 371 16.39 -19.80 -21.91
CA LEU A 371 17.84 -19.75 -22.00
C LEU A 371 18.37 -21.18 -22.04
N ASN A 372 19.08 -21.54 -23.11
CA ASN A 372 19.80 -22.81 -23.21
C ASN A 372 21.09 -22.80 -22.35
N LYS A 373 20.96 -22.45 -21.07
CA LYS A 373 22.04 -22.20 -20.13
C LYS A 373 21.66 -22.68 -18.72
N VAL A 374 22.68 -23.00 -17.93
CA VAL A 374 22.59 -23.33 -16.51
C VAL A 374 23.25 -22.21 -15.71
N TYR A 375 22.63 -21.77 -14.62
CA TYR A 375 23.20 -20.72 -13.77
C TYR A 375 24.00 -21.32 -12.61
N VAL A 376 25.29 -21.06 -12.56
CA VAL A 376 26.18 -21.58 -11.52
C VAL A 376 26.46 -20.49 -10.49
N PHE A 377 26.29 -20.79 -9.21
CA PHE A 377 26.50 -19.82 -8.12
C PHE A 377 26.83 -20.48 -6.78
N GLY A 378 27.22 -19.66 -5.80
CA GLY A 378 27.66 -20.11 -4.48
C GLY A 378 29.13 -19.84 -4.24
N GLN A 379 29.82 -20.79 -3.60
CA GLN A 379 31.20 -20.64 -3.13
C GLN A 379 32.21 -20.96 -4.25
N ILE A 380 32.15 -20.20 -5.33
CA ILE A 380 32.97 -20.35 -6.55
C ILE A 380 33.56 -19.00 -7.01
N PRO A 381 34.62 -18.99 -7.83
CA PRO A 381 35.25 -17.75 -8.29
C PRO A 381 34.38 -16.90 -9.23
N ASN A 382 33.73 -17.53 -10.22
CA ASN A 382 33.00 -16.81 -11.28
C ASN A 382 31.55 -17.30 -11.40
N PRO A 383 30.62 -16.83 -10.56
CA PRO A 383 29.21 -17.16 -10.72
C PRO A 383 28.64 -16.57 -12.01
N GLY A 384 27.75 -17.30 -12.68
CA GLY A 384 27.14 -16.86 -13.94
C GLY A 384 26.50 -17.97 -14.75
N TYR A 385 26.04 -17.60 -15.96
CA TYR A 385 25.43 -18.54 -16.89
C TYR A 385 26.46 -19.28 -17.74
N ILE A 386 26.33 -20.61 -17.80
CA ILE A 386 27.13 -21.51 -18.64
C ILE A 386 26.20 -22.16 -19.66
N GLU A 387 26.64 -22.32 -20.91
CA GLU A 387 25.84 -23.01 -21.95
C GLU A 387 25.54 -24.44 -21.54
N TYR A 388 24.27 -24.83 -21.67
CA TYR A 388 23.81 -26.16 -21.35
C TYR A 388 24.35 -27.18 -22.36
N ASN A 389 24.83 -28.31 -21.83
CA ASN A 389 25.26 -29.47 -22.58
C ASN A 389 24.73 -30.74 -21.90
N ASN A 390 24.05 -31.58 -22.68
CA ASN A 390 23.35 -32.78 -22.21
C ASN A 390 24.29 -33.92 -21.77
N ASP A 391 25.55 -33.93 -22.22
CA ASP A 391 26.53 -34.96 -21.89
C ASP A 391 27.40 -34.59 -20.67
N LYS A 392 27.08 -33.47 -20.00
CA LYS A 392 27.87 -32.90 -18.90
C LYS A 392 27.14 -33.00 -17.57
N ASP A 393 27.92 -33.09 -16.50
CA ASP A 393 27.48 -33.22 -15.12
C ASP A 393 27.78 -31.96 -14.29
N LEU A 394 27.32 -31.97 -13.03
CA LEU A 394 27.86 -31.30 -11.84
C LEU A 394 29.18 -30.55 -12.07
N THR A 395 30.21 -31.39 -12.11
CA THR A 395 31.62 -31.03 -12.13
C THR A 395 31.96 -30.14 -13.30
N TYR A 396 31.48 -30.46 -14.51
CA TYR A 396 31.75 -29.64 -15.69
C TYR A 396 31.33 -28.17 -15.53
N TYR A 397 30.14 -27.93 -14.98
CA TYR A 397 29.61 -26.57 -14.82
C TYR A 397 30.37 -25.79 -13.74
N VAL A 398 30.75 -26.46 -12.65
CA VAL A 398 31.58 -25.87 -11.59
C VAL A 398 32.99 -25.54 -12.11
N ASP A 399 33.62 -26.44 -12.86
CA ASP A 399 34.94 -26.24 -13.45
C ASP A 399 34.95 -25.07 -14.44
N LYS A 400 33.92 -24.96 -15.28
CA LYS A 400 33.73 -23.82 -16.18
C LYS A 400 33.59 -22.49 -15.46
N SER A 401 33.18 -22.53 -14.19
CA SER A 401 33.02 -21.37 -13.32
C SER A 401 34.29 -21.06 -12.49
N GLY A 402 35.40 -21.74 -12.76
CA GLY A 402 36.68 -21.57 -12.09
C GLY A 402 37.00 -22.61 -11.01
N GLY A 403 36.16 -23.64 -10.87
CA GLY A 403 36.35 -24.72 -9.89
C GLY A 403 35.91 -24.34 -8.47
N LEU A 404 36.18 -25.25 -7.53
CA LEU A 404 35.92 -25.07 -6.11
C LEU A 404 36.89 -24.07 -5.46
N THR A 405 36.45 -23.44 -4.36
CA THR A 405 37.30 -22.53 -3.56
C THR A 405 37.66 -23.18 -2.23
N GLU A 406 38.62 -22.62 -1.48
CA GLU A 406 39.08 -23.21 -0.21
C GLU A 406 37.98 -23.39 0.85
N ASN A 407 36.89 -22.62 0.75
CA ASN A 407 35.77 -22.68 1.69
C ASN A 407 34.51 -23.32 1.06
N SER A 408 34.60 -23.98 -0.09
CA SER A 408 33.45 -24.72 -0.64
C SER A 408 33.44 -26.15 -0.15
N LYS A 409 32.23 -26.73 -0.13
CA LYS A 409 32.07 -28.17 -0.05
C LYS A 409 32.61 -28.87 -1.30
N ASP A 410 32.88 -30.17 -1.16
CA ASP A 410 33.41 -31.02 -2.24
C ASP A 410 32.39 -31.20 -3.39
N TYR A 411 32.84 -31.72 -4.53
CA TYR A 411 32.02 -31.84 -5.74
C TYR A 411 30.78 -32.73 -5.56
N ASP A 412 30.84 -33.72 -4.66
CA ASP A 412 29.74 -34.62 -4.31
C ASP A 412 28.63 -33.93 -3.50
N GLU A 413 28.93 -32.79 -2.86
CA GLU A 413 27.97 -31.96 -2.14
C GLU A 413 27.40 -30.82 -3.01
N VAL A 414 27.82 -30.69 -4.28
CA VAL A 414 27.23 -29.73 -5.21
C VAL A 414 25.77 -30.09 -5.49
N ILE A 415 24.92 -29.07 -5.54
CA ILE A 415 23.47 -29.24 -5.61
C ILE A 415 22.96 -28.73 -6.95
N LEU A 416 22.24 -29.58 -7.67
CA LEU A 416 21.39 -29.16 -8.76
C LEU A 416 20.06 -28.65 -8.19
N ILE A 417 19.69 -27.43 -8.53
CA ILE A 417 18.39 -26.85 -8.24
C ILE A 417 17.64 -26.74 -9.56
N LYS A 418 16.57 -27.52 -9.69
CA LYS A 418 15.73 -27.54 -10.90
C LYS A 418 15.11 -26.17 -11.16
N GLY A 419 15.20 -25.67 -12.40
CA GLY A 419 14.71 -24.33 -12.76
C GLY A 419 13.20 -24.17 -12.57
N ASP A 420 12.47 -25.27 -12.82
CA ASP A 420 11.01 -25.35 -12.78
C ASP A 420 10.47 -25.76 -11.41
N SER A 421 10.91 -26.90 -10.88
CA SER A 421 10.39 -27.46 -9.62
C SER A 421 11.04 -26.83 -8.40
N ARG A 422 12.24 -26.24 -8.56
CA ARG A 422 13.14 -25.84 -7.47
C ARG A 422 13.50 -27.01 -6.56
N GLU A 423 13.37 -28.24 -7.05
CA GLU A 423 13.86 -29.44 -6.37
C GLU A 423 15.38 -29.38 -6.23
N TRP A 424 15.88 -29.73 -5.05
CA TRP A 424 17.29 -29.80 -4.72
C TRP A 424 17.75 -31.24 -4.86
N ILE A 425 18.66 -31.49 -5.79
CA ILE A 425 19.20 -32.81 -6.09
C ILE A 425 20.70 -32.78 -5.81
N THR A 426 21.14 -33.58 -4.84
CA THR A 426 22.52 -33.58 -4.34
C THR A 426 23.42 -34.57 -5.09
N GLY A 427 24.64 -34.15 -5.39
CA GLY A 427 25.73 -35.02 -5.85
C GLY A 427 25.39 -35.88 -7.06
N ASP A 428 25.75 -37.17 -6.99
CA ASP A 428 25.58 -38.14 -8.07
C ASP A 428 24.13 -38.33 -8.52
N ASN A 429 23.15 -38.02 -7.66
CA ASN A 429 21.74 -38.12 -8.01
C ASN A 429 21.31 -37.13 -9.09
N ALA A 430 22.11 -36.08 -9.34
CA ALA A 430 21.86 -35.09 -10.38
C ALA A 430 22.34 -35.52 -11.77
N LYS A 431 23.11 -36.60 -11.88
CA LYS A 431 23.69 -37.07 -13.14
C LYS A 431 22.58 -37.41 -14.15
N GLY A 432 22.67 -36.81 -15.33
CA GLY A 432 21.68 -36.99 -16.41
C GLY A 432 20.33 -36.29 -16.18
N LYS A 433 20.20 -35.44 -15.14
CA LYS A 433 18.96 -34.72 -14.81
C LYS A 433 19.03 -33.21 -15.03
N ILE A 434 20.19 -32.70 -15.46
CA ILE A 434 20.43 -31.28 -15.72
C ILE A 434 19.66 -30.90 -16.98
N GLU A 435 18.93 -29.81 -16.91
CA GLU A 435 18.16 -29.23 -18.00
C GLU A 435 18.50 -27.73 -18.17
N PRO A 436 18.24 -27.15 -19.34
CA PRO A 436 18.25 -25.70 -19.51
C PRO A 436 17.41 -24.97 -18.46
N GLY A 437 17.93 -23.86 -17.94
CA GLY A 437 17.28 -23.07 -16.89
C GLY A 437 17.49 -23.57 -15.47
N ASP A 438 18.15 -24.72 -15.29
CA ASP A 438 18.56 -25.19 -13.96
C ASP A 438 19.66 -24.30 -13.35
N PHE A 439 19.83 -24.45 -12.05
CA PHE A 439 20.84 -23.77 -11.28
C PHE A 439 21.75 -24.82 -10.65
N VAL A 440 23.06 -24.60 -10.63
CA VAL A 440 23.95 -25.41 -9.79
C VAL A 440 24.55 -24.55 -8.70
N TYR A 441 24.32 -24.99 -7.47
CA TYR A 441 24.69 -24.32 -6.25
C TYR A 441 25.86 -25.05 -5.61
N VAL A 442 26.94 -24.31 -5.36
CA VAL A 442 28.11 -24.80 -4.63
C VAL A 442 28.04 -24.31 -3.19
N PRO A 443 27.75 -25.20 -2.22
CA PRO A 443 27.63 -24.79 -0.82
C PRO A 443 28.97 -24.34 -0.24
N LYS A 444 28.87 -23.48 0.76
CA LYS A 444 30.00 -23.09 1.59
C LYS A 444 30.23 -24.12 2.69
N ASP A 445 31.48 -24.52 2.90
CA ASP A 445 31.89 -25.23 4.11
C ASP A 445 32.13 -24.20 5.23
N PRO A 446 31.27 -24.13 6.27
CA PRO A 446 31.45 -23.17 7.33
C PRO A 446 32.69 -23.54 8.16
N PRO A 447 33.62 -22.60 8.42
CA PRO A 447 34.77 -22.88 9.28
C PRO A 447 34.27 -23.24 10.68
N ARG A 448 34.52 -24.48 11.11
CA ARG A 448 34.19 -24.96 12.45
C ARG A 448 35.32 -24.57 13.41
N THR A 449 34.98 -23.90 14.51
CA THR A 449 35.96 -23.54 15.54
C THR A 449 36.42 -24.77 16.32
N PHE A 450 37.61 -24.72 16.91
CA PHE A 450 38.10 -25.78 17.80
C PHE A 450 37.09 -26.15 18.90
N SER A 451 36.39 -25.15 19.44
CA SER A 451 35.33 -25.35 20.43
C SER A 451 34.16 -26.22 19.94
N TRP A 452 33.82 -26.15 18.65
CA TRP A 452 32.78 -27.00 18.06
C TRP A 452 33.18 -28.48 18.08
N TYR A 453 34.44 -28.78 17.73
CA TYR A 453 34.97 -30.15 17.77
C TYR A 453 35.09 -30.68 19.20
N LEU A 454 35.60 -29.86 20.12
CA LEU A 454 35.67 -30.22 21.54
C LEU A 454 34.30 -30.61 22.09
N ASN A 455 33.26 -29.83 21.78
CA ASN A 455 31.90 -30.13 22.25
C ASN A 455 31.42 -31.49 21.72
N ARG A 456 31.61 -31.79 20.44
CA ARG A 456 31.23 -33.09 19.84
C ARG A 456 31.98 -34.26 20.49
N VAL A 457 33.29 -34.13 20.67
CA VAL A 457 34.10 -35.16 21.34
C VAL A 457 33.66 -35.36 22.78
N SER A 458 33.38 -34.28 23.52
CA SER A 458 32.88 -34.36 24.90
C SER A 458 31.52 -35.05 24.99
N LEU A 459 30.60 -34.78 24.05
CA LEU A 459 29.30 -35.47 23.99
C LEU A 459 29.47 -36.97 23.72
N SER A 460 30.30 -37.34 22.74
CA SER A 460 30.60 -38.74 22.43
C SER A 460 31.28 -39.45 23.60
N ALA A 461 32.27 -38.82 24.23
CA ALA A 461 32.94 -39.35 25.41
C ALA A 461 31.97 -39.52 26.59
N GLY A 462 31.02 -38.60 26.77
CA GLY A 462 29.97 -38.69 27.79
C GLY A 462 29.04 -39.88 27.54
N ILE A 463 28.63 -40.12 26.29
CA ILE A 463 27.81 -41.29 25.93
C ILE A 463 28.59 -42.59 26.13
N ILE A 464 29.84 -42.65 25.68
CA ILE A 464 30.70 -43.83 25.89
C ILE A 464 30.90 -44.08 27.38
N GLY A 465 31.13 -43.02 28.16
CA GLY A 465 31.29 -43.08 29.61
C GLY A 465 30.02 -43.57 30.31
N SER A 466 28.84 -43.13 29.90
CA SER A 466 27.58 -43.59 30.50
C SER A 466 27.30 -45.05 30.16
N VAL A 467 27.53 -45.48 28.92
CA VAL A 467 27.42 -46.90 28.52
C VAL A 467 28.42 -47.76 29.29
N ALA A 468 29.68 -47.32 29.42
CA ALA A 468 30.69 -48.02 30.20
C ALA A 468 30.31 -48.11 31.69
N THR A 469 29.71 -47.06 32.25
CA THR A 469 29.22 -47.03 33.64
C THR A 469 28.08 -48.03 33.84
N VAL A 470 27.12 -48.10 32.91
CA VAL A 470 26.03 -49.09 32.95
C VAL A 470 26.60 -50.52 32.88
N ILE A 471 27.55 -50.77 31.98
CA ILE A 471 28.22 -52.08 31.87
C ILE A 471 28.96 -52.44 33.17
N LEU A 472 29.67 -51.49 33.78
CA LEU A 472 30.35 -51.69 35.06
C LEU A 472 29.38 -52.00 36.20
N LEU A 473 28.26 -51.27 36.29
CA LEU A 473 27.22 -51.52 37.29
C LEU A 473 26.61 -52.91 37.11
N ILE A 474 26.31 -53.33 35.87
CA ILE A 474 25.81 -54.68 35.58
C ILE A 474 26.82 -55.74 36.04
N ASN A 475 28.12 -55.55 35.78
CA ASN A 475 29.15 -56.48 36.22
C ASN A 475 29.37 -56.50 37.75
N GLN A 476 29.12 -55.38 38.44
CA GLN A 476 29.34 -55.26 39.88
C GLN A 476 28.16 -55.80 40.70
N PHE A 477 26.93 -55.66 40.20
CA PHE A 477 25.71 -56.16 40.85
C PHE A 477 25.23 -57.53 40.32
N GLY A 478 25.83 -58.04 39.25
CA GLY A 478 25.56 -59.36 38.68
C GLY A 478 26.37 -60.52 39.29
N LYS A 479 27.00 -60.32 40.45
CA LYS A 479 27.67 -61.37 41.23
C LYS A 479 26.87 -61.75 42.47
#